data_AF-A0AAV8YNK1-F1
#
_entry.id   AF-A0AAV8YNK1-F1
#
_cell.length_a   1.000
_cell.length_b   1.000
_cell.length_c   1.000
_cell.angle_alpha   90.00
_cell.angle_beta   90.00
_cell.angle_gamma   90.00
#
_symmetry.space_group_name_H-M   'P 1'
#
loop_
_entity.id
_entity.type
_entity.pdbx_description
1 polymer ?
#
loop_
_entity_poly.entity_id
_entity_poly.type
_entity_poly.pdbx_seq_one_letter_code
_entity_poly.pdbx_strand_id
1 'polypeptide(L)'
;MQYNCHLNADVCATINSVKYLYKYILKGPDRAAVRIGIDLSREGVHDEIENFVNARYVSPPEAAWHILQFPMMRNTQTTYRLCVHLPERQVVRFQPGFEIEALQRNEVTQLKAWFTLNQTDPDAQQYLYSDIPTHYVWQPTRRDVAGTDANVEPTKSSVVCTPSISAT
;
A
#
# COMPACT_ATOMS: atom_id res chain seq x y z
N MET A 1 -35.64 -22.04 -10.22
CA MET A 1 -34.75 -21.41 -9.23
C MET A 1 -33.50 -22.27 -9.10
N GLN A 2 -32.34 -21.78 -9.55
CA GLN A 2 -31.16 -22.62 -9.81
C GLN A 2 -30.30 -22.92 -8.57
N TYR A 3 -30.51 -22.22 -7.45
CA TYR A 3 -29.81 -22.46 -6.19
C TYR A 3 -30.83 -22.49 -5.05
N ASN A 4 -31.07 -23.66 -4.48
CA ASN A 4 -32.01 -23.85 -3.36
C ASN A 4 -31.31 -23.48 -2.04
N CYS A 5 -30.80 -22.25 -1.94
CA CYS A 5 -30.12 -21.74 -0.76
C CYS A 5 -30.65 -20.34 -0.38
N HIS A 6 -30.60 -20.03 0.91
CA HIS A 6 -30.92 -18.70 1.42
C HIS A 6 -29.71 -17.80 1.24
N LEU A 7 -29.80 -16.84 0.30
CA LEU A 7 -28.79 -15.83 0.07
C LEU A 7 -29.24 -14.54 0.76
N ASN A 8 -28.44 -14.06 1.73
CA ASN A 8 -28.70 -12.79 2.38
C ASN A 8 -28.00 -11.69 1.58
N ALA A 9 -28.77 -10.76 1.00
CA ALA A 9 -28.26 -9.66 0.20
C ALA A 9 -28.64 -8.33 0.86
N ASP A 10 -27.64 -7.60 1.36
CA ASP A 10 -27.84 -6.31 2.03
C ASP A 10 -27.33 -5.17 1.14
N VAL A 11 -28.17 -4.15 0.93
CA VAL A 11 -27.77 -2.92 0.22
C VAL A 11 -27.25 -1.92 1.24
N CYS A 12 -25.95 -1.64 1.19
CA CYS A 12 -25.27 -0.74 2.12
C CYS A 12 -25.08 0.66 1.51
N ALA A 13 -25.81 1.66 2.01
CA ALA A 13 -25.74 3.05 1.53
C ALA A 13 -24.96 4.01 2.44
N THR A 14 -24.45 3.57 3.60
CA THR A 14 -23.76 4.45 4.56
C THR A 14 -22.26 4.20 4.61
N ILE A 15 -21.48 5.25 4.91
CA ILE A 15 -20.02 5.16 5.10
C ILE A 15 -19.64 4.16 6.19
N ASN A 16 -20.45 4.05 7.25
CA ASN A 16 -20.23 3.08 8.33
C ASN A 16 -20.36 1.64 7.82
N SER A 17 -21.31 1.37 6.93
CA SER A 17 -21.49 0.08 6.30
C SER A 17 -20.32 -0.28 5.38
N VAL A 18 -19.82 0.68 4.59
CA VAL A 18 -18.63 0.48 3.76
C VAL A 18 -17.40 0.17 4.62
N LYS A 19 -17.19 0.95 5.69
CA LYS A 19 -16.12 0.71 6.66
C LYS A 19 -16.24 -0.68 7.30
N TYR A 20 -17.46 -1.10 7.63
CA TYR A 20 -17.72 -2.43 8.16
C TYR A 20 -17.32 -3.50 7.14
N LEU A 21 -17.79 -3.42 5.89
CA LEU A 21 -17.43 -4.37 4.84
C LEU A 21 -15.91 -4.49 4.65
N TYR A 22 -15.22 -3.35 4.50
CA TYR A 22 -13.75 -3.34 4.35
C TYR A 22 -13.04 -3.89 5.59
N LYS A 23 -13.56 -3.66 6.80
CA LYS A 23 -13.01 -4.25 8.01
C LYS A 23 -13.03 -5.78 7.93
N TYR A 24 -14.11 -6.41 7.47
CA TYR A 24 -14.19 -7.88 7.40
C TYR A 24 -13.35 -8.46 6.26
N ILE A 25 -13.29 -7.77 5.12
CA ILE A 25 -12.41 -8.16 4.00
C ILE A 25 -10.93 -8.06 4.42
N LEU A 26 -10.55 -7.01 5.15
CA LEU A 26 -9.16 -6.71 5.52
C LEU A 26 -8.74 -7.26 6.89
N LYS A 27 -9.66 -7.79 7.71
CA LYS A 27 -9.35 -8.46 8.99
C LYS A 27 -8.37 -9.62 8.79
N GLY A 28 -8.36 -10.17 7.59
CA GLY A 28 -7.55 -11.31 7.23
C GLY A 28 -8.34 -12.60 7.41
N PRO A 29 -7.91 -13.65 6.72
CA PRO A 29 -8.55 -14.96 6.77
C PRO A 29 -8.26 -15.66 8.10
N ASP A 30 -9.14 -16.57 8.50
CA ASP A 30 -8.89 -17.43 9.65
C ASP A 30 -7.61 -18.26 9.40
N ARG A 31 -6.77 -18.36 10.42
CA ARG A 31 -5.50 -19.08 10.35
C ARG A 31 -5.46 -20.18 11.40
N ALA A 32 -4.92 -21.32 11.02
CA ALA A 32 -4.72 -22.46 11.90
C ALA A 32 -3.23 -22.82 11.91
N ALA A 33 -2.67 -23.01 13.11
CA ALA A 33 -1.38 -23.64 13.28
C ALA A 33 -1.59 -25.16 13.26
N VAL A 34 -1.10 -25.81 12.21
CA VAL A 34 -1.20 -27.26 12.02
C VAL A 34 0.14 -27.87 12.35
N ARG A 35 0.16 -28.84 13.27
CA ARG A 35 1.37 -29.64 13.53
C ARG A 35 1.46 -30.75 12.49
N ILE A 36 2.51 -30.75 11.69
CA ILE A 36 2.79 -31.84 10.75
C ILE A 36 3.69 -32.84 11.49
N GLY A 37 3.08 -33.76 12.23
CA GLY A 37 3.84 -34.84 12.88
C GLY A 37 4.19 -35.92 11.87
N ILE A 38 5.46 -36.02 11.49
CA ILE A 38 6.00 -37.24 10.89
C ILE A 38 6.70 -38.02 12.01
N ASP A 39 6.30 -39.29 12.18
CA ASP A 39 6.79 -40.32 13.10
C ASP A 39 6.39 -40.25 14.60
N LEU A 40 5.39 -41.07 14.94
CA LEU A 40 5.02 -41.56 16.28
C LEU A 40 6.03 -42.60 16.84
N SER A 41 7.25 -42.70 16.32
CA SER A 41 8.13 -43.86 16.56
C SER A 41 9.61 -43.57 16.77
N ARG A 42 10.05 -42.31 16.84
CA ARG A 42 11.47 -41.99 17.06
C ARG A 42 11.67 -41.07 18.26
N GLU A 43 12.22 -41.65 19.33
CA GLU A 43 12.93 -40.92 20.38
C GLU A 43 14.15 -40.24 19.74
N GLY A 44 13.99 -39.03 19.20
CA GLY A 44 15.08 -38.29 18.58
C GLY A 44 14.66 -36.90 18.11
N VAL A 45 15.19 -35.89 18.81
CA VAL A 45 15.18 -34.45 18.49
C VAL A 45 13.81 -33.89 18.04
N HIS A 46 13.03 -33.43 19.02
CA HIS A 46 11.80 -32.68 18.79
C HIS A 46 12.15 -31.20 18.52
N ASP A 47 12.24 -30.81 17.26
CA ASP A 47 12.26 -29.38 16.90
C ASP A 47 10.82 -28.86 16.81
N GLU A 48 10.42 -28.02 17.74
CA GLU A 48 9.09 -27.41 17.73
C GLU A 48 8.90 -26.53 16.49
N ILE A 49 9.94 -25.84 16.01
CA ILE A 49 9.81 -24.82 14.95
C ILE A 49 9.57 -25.48 13.58
N GLU A 50 10.24 -26.59 13.28
CA GLU A 50 10.10 -27.29 12.00
C GLU A 50 8.75 -28.02 11.85
N ASN A 51 8.07 -28.31 12.95
CA ASN A 51 6.88 -29.16 12.96
C ASN A 51 5.55 -28.41 12.89
N PHE A 52 5.53 -27.07 12.78
CA PHE A 52 4.30 -26.29 12.67
C PHE A 52 4.20 -25.54 11.34
N VAL A 53 3.04 -25.68 10.69
CA VAL A 53 2.64 -24.87 9.53
C VAL A 53 1.51 -23.94 9.93
N ASN A 54 1.74 -22.64 9.77
CA ASN A 54 0.69 -21.63 9.92
C ASN A 54 -0.08 -21.49 8.59
N ALA A 55 -1.17 -22.23 8.48
CA ALA A 55 -2.01 -22.27 7.29
C ALA A 55 -3.19 -21.29 7.37
N ARG A 56 -3.61 -20.78 6.21
CA ARG A 56 -4.83 -19.98 6.02
C ARG A 56 -5.99 -20.90 5.66
N TYR A 57 -7.16 -20.71 6.27
CA TYR A 57 -8.40 -21.31 5.79
C TYR A 57 -8.83 -20.65 4.46
N VAL A 58 -9.14 -21.49 3.47
CA VAL A 58 -9.67 -21.09 2.16
C VAL A 58 -11.02 -21.78 2.01
N SER A 59 -12.07 -21.00 1.78
CA SER A 59 -13.42 -21.57 1.62
C SER A 59 -13.52 -22.40 0.31
N PRO A 60 -14.38 -23.42 0.23
CA PRO A 60 -14.57 -24.20 -1.00
C PRO A 60 -14.79 -23.38 -2.29
N PRO A 61 -15.63 -22.31 -2.30
CA PRO A 61 -15.79 -21.49 -3.50
C PRO A 61 -14.54 -20.67 -3.84
N GLU A 62 -13.82 -20.14 -2.85
CA GLU A 62 -12.55 -19.43 -3.05
C GLU A 62 -11.47 -20.35 -3.61
N ALA A 63 -11.38 -21.59 -3.10
CA ALA A 63 -10.46 -22.60 -3.60
C ALA A 63 -10.73 -22.96 -5.07
N ALA A 64 -12.01 -23.12 -5.44
CA ALA A 64 -12.39 -23.34 -6.84
C ALA A 64 -11.98 -22.15 -7.74
N TRP A 65 -12.13 -20.91 -7.25
CA TRP A 65 -11.69 -19.70 -7.95
C TRP A 65 -10.18 -19.68 -8.20
N HIS A 66 -9.40 -20.10 -7.21
CA HIS A 66 -7.95 -20.24 -7.33
C HIS A 66 -7.53 -21.34 -8.30
N ILE A 67 -8.15 -22.53 -8.20
CA ILE A 67 -7.84 -23.68 -9.06
C ILE A 67 -8.14 -23.36 -10.53
N LEU A 68 -9.24 -22.64 -10.78
CA LEU A 68 -9.65 -22.21 -12.12
C LEU A 68 -8.95 -20.92 -12.59
N GLN A 69 -8.04 -20.38 -11.79
CA GLN A 69 -7.26 -19.17 -12.09
C GLN A 69 -8.11 -17.93 -12.44
N PHE A 70 -9.29 -17.82 -11.83
CA PHE A 70 -10.13 -16.65 -12.04
C PHE A 70 -9.58 -15.42 -11.30
N PRO A 71 -9.71 -14.21 -11.88
CA PRO A 71 -9.32 -12.99 -11.19
C PRO A 71 -10.20 -12.79 -9.95
N MET A 72 -9.58 -12.69 -8.77
CA MET A 72 -10.29 -12.53 -7.50
C MET A 72 -10.66 -11.08 -7.19
N MET A 73 -9.78 -10.14 -7.52
CA MET A 73 -10.00 -8.71 -7.30
C MET A 73 -9.38 -7.91 -8.44
N ARG A 74 -10.11 -6.89 -8.88
CA ARG A 74 -9.59 -5.86 -9.76
C ARG A 74 -9.80 -4.53 -9.07
N ASN A 75 -8.71 -3.93 -8.58
CA ASN A 75 -8.73 -2.55 -8.11
C ASN A 75 -8.38 -1.67 -9.30
N THR A 76 -9.33 -0.89 -9.79
CA THR A 76 -9.09 0.09 -10.87
C THR A 76 -8.61 1.43 -10.34
N GLN A 77 -8.84 1.71 -9.06
CA GLN A 77 -8.53 3.00 -8.46
C GLN A 77 -7.20 2.96 -7.70
N THR A 78 -6.26 3.78 -8.13
CA THR A 78 -5.06 4.07 -7.33
C THR A 78 -5.44 4.99 -6.18
N THR A 79 -5.20 4.56 -4.94
CA THR A 79 -5.43 5.40 -3.76
C THR A 79 -4.09 5.97 -3.30
N TYR A 80 -3.98 7.30 -3.26
CA TYR A 80 -2.82 7.99 -2.72
C TYR A 80 -3.10 8.49 -1.31
N ARG A 81 -2.19 8.21 -0.37
CA ARG A 81 -2.25 8.79 0.97
C ARG A 81 -1.43 10.07 1.01
N LEU A 82 -2.11 11.21 0.99
CA LEU A 82 -1.46 12.51 1.16
C LEU A 82 -0.90 12.66 2.56
N CYS A 83 0.38 12.98 2.66
CA CYS A 83 1.01 13.29 3.93
C CYS A 83 0.52 14.66 4.42
N VAL A 84 -0.04 14.72 5.63
CA VAL A 84 -0.40 15.97 6.30
C VAL A 84 0.30 16.01 7.65
N HIS A 85 0.96 17.12 7.97
CA HIS A 85 1.64 17.33 9.23
C HIS A 85 1.61 18.82 9.62
N LEU A 86 1.70 19.10 10.91
CA LEU A 86 1.85 20.45 11.44
C LEU A 86 3.27 20.97 11.19
N PRO A 87 3.52 22.30 11.35
CA PRO A 87 4.86 22.85 11.32
C PRO A 87 5.79 22.10 12.29
N GLU A 88 6.98 21.72 11.80
CA GLU A 88 8.02 20.99 12.55
C GLU A 88 7.62 19.61 13.09
N ARG A 89 6.41 19.13 12.82
CA ARG A 89 5.92 17.79 13.24
C ARG A 89 5.93 16.78 12.10
N GLN A 90 6.91 16.91 11.20
CA GLN A 90 7.12 15.94 10.14
C GLN A 90 7.71 14.66 10.74
N VAL A 91 7.03 13.53 10.51
CA VAL A 91 7.55 12.23 10.94
C VAL A 91 8.69 11.82 10.02
N VAL A 92 9.88 11.67 10.58
CA VAL A 92 11.07 11.13 9.87
C VAL A 92 11.36 9.75 10.45
N ARG A 93 11.57 8.77 9.58
CA ARG A 93 12.01 7.43 9.97
C ARG A 93 13.53 7.38 9.86
N PHE A 94 14.19 6.97 10.93
CA PHE A 94 15.65 6.86 11.00
C PHE A 94 16.05 5.53 11.64
N GLN A 95 17.28 5.09 11.38
CA GLN A 95 17.90 4.00 12.13
C GLN A 95 18.61 4.57 13.36
N PRO A 96 18.56 3.90 14.52
CA PRO A 96 19.28 4.35 15.71
C PRO A 96 20.76 4.63 15.41
N GLY A 97 21.27 5.79 15.84
CA GLY A 97 22.64 6.24 15.56
C GLY A 97 22.82 7.09 14.29
N PHE A 98 21.77 7.25 13.47
CA PHE A 98 21.77 8.08 12.27
C PHE A 98 20.74 9.21 12.35
N GLU A 99 20.42 9.70 13.55
CA GLU A 99 19.39 10.72 13.79
C GLU A 99 19.67 12.03 13.05
N ILE A 100 20.92 12.49 13.13
CA ILE A 100 21.37 13.78 12.58
C ILE A 100 21.36 13.74 11.06
N GLU A 101 21.86 12.65 10.47
CA GLU A 101 21.86 12.45 9.02
C GLU A 101 20.44 12.36 8.46
N ALA A 102 19.53 11.69 9.18
CA ALA A 102 18.13 11.60 8.79
C ALA A 102 17.43 12.98 8.84
N LEU A 103 17.80 13.83 9.79
CA LEU A 103 17.30 15.21 9.87
C LEU A 103 17.83 16.08 8.73
N GLN A 104 19.10 15.91 8.33
CA GLN A 104 19.69 16.61 7.20
C GLN A 104 19.12 16.14 5.85
N ARG A 105 18.88 14.82 5.73
CA ARG A 105 18.28 14.20 4.54
C ARG A 105 16.76 14.32 4.50
N ASN A 106 16.16 15.11 5.40
CA ASN A 106 14.71 15.19 5.54
C ASN A 106 14.03 15.39 4.18
N GLU A 107 13.40 14.33 3.68
CA GLU A 107 12.87 14.29 2.33
C GLU A 107 11.75 15.34 2.22
N VAL A 108 11.74 16.06 1.09
CA VAL A 108 10.66 16.99 0.78
C VAL A 108 9.36 16.19 0.74
N THR A 109 8.45 16.47 1.67
CA THR A 109 7.12 15.84 1.67
C THR A 109 6.25 16.41 0.56
N GLN A 110 5.26 15.64 0.14
CA GLN A 110 4.21 16.10 -0.78
C GLN A 110 3.59 17.44 -0.32
N LEU A 111 3.38 17.62 0.99
CA LEU A 111 2.83 18.86 1.55
C LEU A 111 3.81 20.04 1.42
N LYS A 112 5.09 19.83 1.76
CA LYS A 112 6.10 20.89 1.61
C LYS A 112 6.27 21.31 0.16
N ALA A 113 6.29 20.34 -0.74
CA ALA A 113 6.38 20.64 -2.15
C ALA A 113 5.13 21.29 -2.73
N TRP A 114 3.94 20.99 -2.21
CA TRP A 114 2.75 21.74 -2.55
C TRP A 114 2.91 23.22 -2.17
N PHE A 115 3.44 23.53 -0.98
CA PHE A 115 3.74 24.93 -0.62
C PHE A 115 4.76 25.57 -1.56
N THR A 116 5.81 24.85 -1.96
CA THR A 116 6.78 25.34 -2.94
C THR A 116 6.13 25.56 -4.31
N LEU A 117 5.28 24.63 -4.76
CA LEU A 117 4.56 24.69 -6.02
C LEU A 117 3.66 25.93 -6.08
N ASN A 118 2.94 26.24 -5.00
CA ASN A 118 2.11 27.45 -4.91
C ASN A 118 2.92 28.75 -4.98
N GLN A 119 4.19 28.73 -4.60
CA GLN A 119 5.06 29.91 -4.72
C GLN A 119 5.55 30.11 -6.16
N THR A 120 5.70 29.01 -6.90
CA THR A 120 6.30 29.03 -8.25
C THR A 120 5.27 29.11 -9.37
N ASP A 121 4.12 28.47 -9.21
CA ASP A 121 3.12 28.29 -10.26
C ASP A 121 1.78 28.91 -9.82
N PRO A 122 1.34 30.02 -10.47
CA PRO A 122 0.03 30.62 -10.21
C PRO A 122 -1.14 29.66 -10.46
N ASP A 123 -1.00 28.72 -11.41
CA ASP A 123 -2.06 27.76 -11.74
C ASP A 123 -2.20 26.66 -10.67
N ALA A 124 -1.24 26.51 -9.77
CA ALA A 124 -1.38 25.60 -8.64
C ALA A 124 -2.19 26.22 -7.49
N GLN A 125 -2.26 27.56 -7.40
CA GLN A 125 -2.90 28.30 -6.30
C GLN A 125 -4.44 28.16 -6.29
N GLN A 126 -5.03 27.79 -7.42
CA GLN A 126 -6.46 27.49 -7.56
C GLN A 126 -6.85 26.14 -6.96
N TYR A 127 -5.90 25.23 -6.69
CA TYR A 127 -6.19 23.87 -6.24
C TYR A 127 -5.87 23.67 -4.75
N LEU A 128 -6.80 23.01 -4.04
CA LEU A 128 -6.54 22.54 -2.69
C LEU A 128 -5.54 21.39 -2.71
N TYR A 129 -4.84 21.18 -1.60
CA TYR A 129 -3.87 20.09 -1.48
C TYR A 129 -4.48 18.70 -1.78
N SER A 130 -5.78 18.50 -1.53
CA SER A 130 -6.50 17.27 -1.87
C SER A 130 -6.63 17.02 -3.37
N ASP A 131 -6.66 18.10 -4.16
CA ASP A 131 -7.02 18.07 -5.57
C ASP A 131 -5.76 18.13 -6.45
N ILE A 132 -4.64 18.57 -5.89
CA ILE A 132 -3.35 18.63 -6.59
C ILE A 132 -2.96 17.30 -7.27
N PRO A 133 -3.16 16.11 -6.68
CA PRO A 133 -2.82 14.85 -7.34
C PRO A 133 -3.63 14.55 -8.62
N THR A 134 -4.76 15.23 -8.85
CA THR A 134 -5.51 15.08 -10.12
C THR A 134 -4.95 15.95 -11.23
N HIS A 135 -4.12 16.95 -10.91
CA HIS A 135 -3.57 17.92 -11.86
C HIS A 135 -2.05 17.85 -11.98
N TYR A 136 -1.35 17.39 -10.95
CA TYR A 136 0.11 17.36 -10.87
C TYR A 136 0.59 16.00 -10.41
N VAL A 137 1.69 15.54 -11.02
CA VAL A 137 2.31 14.26 -10.68
C VAL A 137 3.54 14.51 -9.80
N TRP A 138 3.56 13.84 -8.65
CA TRP A 138 4.74 13.80 -7.78
C TRP A 138 5.79 12.86 -8.37
N GLN A 139 6.94 13.41 -8.75
CA GLN A 139 8.10 12.61 -9.16
C GLN A 139 9.13 12.59 -8.02
N PRO A 140 9.24 11.48 -7.26
CA PRO A 140 10.34 11.35 -6.33
C PRO A 140 11.64 11.25 -7.14
N THR A 141 12.69 11.95 -6.72
CA THR A 141 14.03 11.76 -7.29
C THR A 141 14.34 10.27 -7.24
N ARG A 142 14.60 9.66 -8.40
CA ARG A 142 14.84 8.23 -8.57
C ARG A 142 15.84 7.81 -7.49
N ARG A 143 15.42 6.96 -6.54
CA ARG A 143 16.39 6.21 -5.75
C ARG A 143 16.99 5.24 -6.74
N ASP A 144 18.28 5.39 -7.03
CA ASP A 144 19.01 4.49 -7.90
C ASP A 144 18.83 3.06 -7.37
N VAL A 145 17.91 2.32 -7.98
CA VAL A 145 17.87 0.87 -7.84
C VAL A 145 18.99 0.42 -8.75
N ALA A 146 20.06 -0.11 -8.16
CA ALA A 146 21.18 -0.67 -8.89
C ALA A 146 20.67 -1.68 -9.93
N GLY A 147 20.67 -1.28 -11.20
CA GLY A 147 20.15 -2.09 -12.29
C GLY A 147 19.78 -1.24 -13.51
N THR A 148 20.73 -1.16 -14.46
CA THR A 148 20.55 -0.86 -15.90
C THR A 148 19.82 0.43 -16.27
N ASP A 149 20.58 1.51 -16.49
CA ASP A 149 21.05 1.92 -17.83
C ASP A 149 21.76 3.28 -17.74
N ALA A 150 22.97 3.32 -18.30
CA ALA A 150 23.89 4.45 -18.27
C ALA A 150 23.58 5.44 -19.39
N ASN A 151 23.04 6.63 -19.06
CA ASN A 151 23.29 7.93 -19.69
C ASN A 151 22.21 8.97 -19.35
N VAL A 152 22.13 9.38 -18.08
CA VAL A 152 21.49 10.66 -17.73
C VAL A 152 22.32 11.29 -16.62
N GLU A 153 22.90 12.47 -16.88
CA GLU A 153 23.62 13.23 -15.86
C GLU A 153 22.68 13.59 -14.69
N PRO A 154 23.14 13.48 -13.43
CA PRO A 154 22.31 13.75 -12.27
C PRO A 154 22.05 15.26 -12.16
N THR A 155 20.91 15.71 -12.66
CA THR A 155 20.43 17.07 -12.42
C THR A 155 20.07 17.19 -10.94
N LYS A 156 20.69 18.17 -10.29
CA LYS A 156 20.54 18.49 -8.87
C LYS A 156 19.06 18.51 -8.45
N SER A 157 18.74 17.67 -7.47
CA SER A 157 17.72 17.87 -6.41
C SER A 157 16.58 18.83 -6.74
N SER A 158 15.81 18.54 -7.77
CA SER A 158 14.54 19.21 -8.03
C SER A 158 13.47 18.13 -8.11
N VAL A 159 12.70 18.04 -7.05
CA VAL A 159 11.44 17.32 -7.05
C VAL A 159 10.48 18.20 -7.83
N VAL A 160 10.19 17.84 -9.08
CA VAL A 160 9.34 18.65 -9.95
C VAL A 160 7.93 18.06 -9.93
N CYS A 161 6.98 18.80 -9.37
CA CYS A 161 5.56 18.57 -9.66
C CYS A 161 5.32 19.03 -11.09
N THR A 162 5.17 18.08 -12.01
CA THR A 162 4.87 18.39 -13.42
C THR A 162 3.37 18.36 -13.65
N PRO A 163 2.81 19.23 -14.50
CA PRO A 163 1.40 19.15 -14.91
C PRO A 163 1.13 17.77 -15.49
N SER A 164 0.05 17.11 -15.07
CA SER A 164 -0.37 15.85 -15.66
C SER A 164 -0.80 16.12 -17.10
N ILE A 165 -0.05 15.59 -18.07
CA ILE A 165 -0.48 15.61 -19.46
C ILE A 165 -1.70 14.69 -19.53
N SER A 166 -2.88 15.28 -19.71
CA SER A 166 -4.08 14.54 -20.06
C SER A 166 -3.83 13.82 -21.39
N ALA A 167 -3.71 12.50 -21.33
CA ALA A 167 -3.77 11.67 -22.52
C ALA A 167 -5.13 11.90 -23.18
N THR A 168 -5.09 12.40 -24.41
CA THR A 168 -6.24 12.55 -25.31
C THR A 168 -6.71 11.18 -25.80
#